data_AF-A0A7J0EBW8-F1
#
_entry.id   AF-A0A7J0EBW8-F1
#
_cell.length_a   1.000
_cell.length_b   1.000
_cell.length_c   1.000
_cell.angle_alpha   90.00
_cell.angle_beta   90.00
_cell.angle_gamma   90.00
#
_symmetry.space_group_name_H-M   'P 1'
#
loop_
_entity.id
_entity.type
_entity.pdbx_description
1 polymer ?
#
loop_
_entity_poly.entity_id
_entity_poly.type
_entity_poly.pdbx_seq_one_letter_code
_entity_poly.pdbx_strand_id
1 'polypeptide(L)'
;MGDTGVVEEEEELKGGGGAIQVPFLLNFPGAGQRVIGELYAVSARALARMDELEGTNRGHYQRLPIEVEPAATALPDGDGDDHHEEEEEEEKRVNNNTSIRWAEAYYAHDSYAEGMWKRNGEKGFSNYTHQETKGYVKRTERPSHLSFLDQIQLFLSSSTSP
;
A
#
# COMPACT_ATOMS: atom_id res chain seq x y z
N MET A 1 -10.14 -12.89 -3.99
CA MET A 1 -8.89 -13.38 -3.35
C MET A 1 -8.24 -12.15 -2.75
N GLY A 2 -7.95 -12.10 -1.45
CA GLY A 2 -7.51 -10.85 -0.80
C GLY A 2 -6.05 -10.52 -1.12
N ASP A 3 -5.79 -9.25 -1.44
CA ASP A 3 -4.46 -8.74 -1.75
C ASP A 3 -3.60 -8.49 -0.51
N THR A 4 -2.29 -8.64 -0.73
CA THR A 4 -1.21 -8.71 0.26
C THR A 4 -0.90 -7.37 0.93
N GLY A 5 -0.37 -7.46 2.16
CA GLY A 5 0.03 -6.32 2.97
C GLY A 5 1.15 -5.47 2.35
N VAL A 6 1.21 -4.21 2.80
CA VAL A 6 2.30 -3.29 2.48
C VAL A 6 3.58 -3.79 3.17
N VAL A 7 4.69 -3.89 2.43
CA VAL A 7 6.03 -4.01 3.02
C VAL A 7 6.78 -2.70 2.88
N GLU A 8 7.71 -2.45 3.77
CA GLU A 8 8.55 -1.26 3.73
C GLU A 8 10.00 -1.63 3.49
N GLU A 9 10.69 -0.77 2.76
CA GLU A 9 12.15 -0.74 2.76
C GLU A 9 12.62 -0.01 4.03
N GLU A 10 13.13 -0.75 5.01
CA GLU A 10 13.90 -0.17 6.11
C GLU A 10 15.39 -0.39 5.87
N GLU A 11 16.05 0.48 5.08
CA GLU A 11 17.51 0.45 5.01
C GLU A 11 18.13 1.66 5.73
N GLU A 12 18.74 1.46 6.90
CA GLU A 12 19.71 2.44 7.41
C GLU A 12 20.92 2.46 6.48
N LEU A 13 20.93 3.36 5.50
CA LEU A 13 22.07 3.57 4.62
C LEU A 13 23.30 3.86 5.49
N LYS A 14 24.30 2.96 5.46
CA LYS A 14 25.58 3.16 6.14
C LYS A 14 26.26 4.42 5.59
N GLY A 15 26.07 5.54 6.28
CA GLY A 15 26.56 6.86 5.85
C GLY A 15 25.86 8.07 6.47
N GLY A 16 24.93 7.90 7.42
CA GLY A 16 24.35 9.01 8.18
C GLY A 16 23.25 9.80 7.43
N GLY A 17 22.70 9.26 6.34
CA GLY A 17 21.45 9.69 5.73
C GLY A 17 20.40 8.62 5.98
N GLY A 18 19.29 8.99 6.63
CA GLY A 18 18.28 8.04 7.13
C GLY A 18 17.67 7.11 6.08
N ALA A 19 16.92 6.12 6.57
CA ALA A 19 16.34 5.08 5.74
C ALA A 19 15.36 5.61 4.69
N ILE A 20 15.43 5.05 3.47
CA ILE A 20 14.48 5.35 2.41
C ILE A 20 13.23 4.49 2.69
N GLN A 21 12.34 4.98 3.55
CA GLN A 21 11.09 4.27 3.86
C GLN A 21 10.10 4.47 2.72
N VAL A 22 10.06 3.53 1.77
CA VAL A 22 9.05 3.49 0.71
C VAL A 22 8.12 2.32 0.96
N PRO A 23 6.79 2.53 0.98
CA PRO A 23 5.84 1.44 1.06
C PRO A 23 5.69 0.74 -0.29
N PHE A 24 5.56 -0.58 -0.25
CA PHE A 24 5.37 -1.44 -1.40
C PHE A 24 4.16 -2.33 -1.19
N LEU A 25 3.18 -2.23 -2.09
CA LEU A 25 2.14 -3.24 -2.21
C LEU A 25 2.73 -4.44 -2.97
N LEU A 26 2.72 -5.63 -2.38
CA LEU A 26 3.24 -6.84 -3.04
C LEU A 26 2.11 -7.69 -3.60
N ASN A 27 2.33 -8.36 -4.72
CA ASN A 27 1.34 -9.24 -5.35
C ASN A 27 1.58 -10.71 -4.99
N PHE A 28 1.31 -11.08 -3.73
CA PHE A 28 1.32 -12.44 -3.23
C PHE A 28 -0.06 -12.83 -2.67
N PRO A 29 -1.04 -13.16 -3.54
CA PRO A 29 -2.39 -13.47 -3.11
C PRO A 29 -2.43 -14.54 -2.02
N GLY A 30 -3.14 -14.26 -0.93
CA GLY A 30 -3.23 -15.16 0.23
C GLY A 30 -2.10 -15.03 1.26
N ALA A 31 -1.13 -14.14 1.05
CA ALA A 31 -0.13 -13.74 2.04
C ALA A 31 -0.45 -12.35 2.63
N GLY A 32 0.19 -12.00 3.76
CA GLY A 32 0.07 -10.66 4.37
C GLY A 32 -1.30 -10.34 4.97
N GLN A 33 -1.69 -9.06 4.92
CA GLN A 33 -2.94 -8.53 5.50
C GLN A 33 -3.73 -7.76 4.44
N ARG A 34 -5.06 -7.64 4.61
CA ARG A 34 -5.85 -6.73 3.77
C ARG A 34 -5.40 -5.29 4.00
N VAL A 35 -5.14 -4.58 2.91
CA VAL A 35 -4.69 -3.19 2.95
C VAL A 35 -5.89 -2.24 2.89
N ILE A 36 -5.94 -1.30 3.83
CA ILE A 36 -6.90 -0.20 3.84
C ILE A 36 -6.31 0.97 3.07
N GLY A 37 -7.11 1.56 2.19
CA GLY A 37 -6.73 2.71 1.39
C GLY A 37 -7.95 3.48 0.91
N GLU A 38 -7.71 4.34 -0.07
CA GLU A 38 -8.72 5.23 -0.64
C GLU A 38 -8.94 4.89 -2.11
N LEU A 39 -10.19 5.01 -2.57
CA LEU A 39 -10.57 4.76 -3.96
C LEU A 39 -10.82 6.07 -4.69
N TYR A 40 -10.13 6.27 -5.82
CA TYR A 40 -10.22 7.49 -6.63
C TYR A 40 -10.74 7.21 -8.03
N ALA A 41 -11.67 8.04 -8.51
CA ALA A 41 -12.03 8.10 -9.92
C ALA A 41 -11.04 9.02 -10.66
N VAL A 42 -10.36 8.51 -11.67
CA VAL A 42 -9.33 9.24 -12.41
C VAL A 42 -9.64 9.26 -13.91
N SER A 43 -9.24 10.34 -14.59
CA SER A 43 -9.27 10.38 -16.06
C SER A 43 -8.10 9.59 -16.64
N ALA A 44 -8.23 9.13 -17.89
CA ALA A 44 -7.14 8.45 -18.60
C ALA A 44 -5.83 9.27 -18.62
N ARG A 45 -5.93 10.61 -18.73
CA ARG A 45 -4.76 11.51 -18.67
C ARG A 45 -4.12 11.54 -17.28
N ALA A 46 -4.91 11.57 -16.21
CA ALA A 46 -4.38 11.52 -14.86
C ALA A 46 -3.70 10.18 -14.59
N LEU A 47 -4.33 9.09 -15.04
CA LEU A 47 -3.85 7.73 -14.93
C LEU A 47 -2.50 7.52 -15.64
N ALA A 48 -2.32 8.06 -16.86
CA ALA A 48 -1.03 8.02 -17.56
C ALA A 48 0.09 8.77 -16.82
N ARG A 49 -0.23 9.88 -16.14
CA ARG A 49 0.76 10.59 -15.30
C ARG A 49 1.14 9.82 -14.05
N MET A 50 0.20 9.05 -13.47
CA MET A 50 0.51 8.13 -12.38
C MET A 50 1.47 7.04 -12.85
N ASP A 51 1.30 6.49 -14.06
CA ASP A 51 2.24 5.51 -14.62
C ASP A 51 3.67 6.04 -14.77
N GLU A 52 3.80 7.29 -15.22
CA GLU A 52 5.10 7.95 -15.32
C GLU A 52 5.72 8.18 -13.93
N LEU A 53 4.92 8.62 -12.96
CA LEU A 53 5.33 8.88 -11.59
C LEU A 53 5.82 7.60 -10.91
N GLU A 54 5.01 6.55 -10.97
CA GLU A 54 5.28 5.22 -10.40
C GLU A 54 6.28 4.43 -11.25
N GLY A 55 6.69 4.94 -12.42
CA GLY A 55 7.75 4.35 -13.22
C GLY A 55 7.41 2.96 -13.76
N THR A 56 6.18 2.74 -14.24
CA THR A 56 5.75 1.42 -14.73
C THR A 56 6.56 0.91 -15.92
N ASN A 57 6.95 1.81 -16.82
CA ASN A 57 7.86 1.49 -17.94
C ASN A 57 9.33 1.31 -17.53
N ARG A 58 9.66 1.51 -16.25
CA ARG A 58 11.02 1.44 -15.70
C ARG A 58 11.22 0.23 -14.77
N GLY A 59 10.20 -0.61 -14.63
CA GLY A 59 10.23 -1.75 -13.70
C GLY A 59 10.25 -1.33 -12.23
N HIS A 60 9.80 -0.11 -11.90
CA HIS A 60 9.65 0.32 -10.52
C HIS A 60 8.40 -0.35 -9.94
N TYR A 61 7.23 0.06 -10.39
CA TYR A 61 5.97 -0.59 -10.04
C TYR A 61 5.31 -1.20 -11.27
N GLN A 62 4.31 -2.03 -11.07
CA GLN A 62 3.43 -2.54 -12.12
C GLN A 62 1.98 -2.21 -11.75
N ARG A 63 1.20 -1.75 -12.72
CA ARG A 63 -0.23 -1.50 -12.51
C ARG A 63 -1.01 -2.78 -12.79
N LEU A 64 -1.73 -3.27 -11.79
CA LEU A 64 -2.54 -4.47 -11.89
C LEU A 64 -3.97 -4.22 -11.37
N PRO A 65 -4.97 -4.96 -11.86
CA PRO A 65 -6.32 -4.91 -11.32
C PRO A 65 -6.36 -5.42 -9.87
N ILE A 66 -7.22 -4.80 -9.05
CA ILE A 66 -7.47 -5.16 -7.65
C ILE A 66 -8.97 -5.23 -7.37
N GLU A 67 -9.37 -6.21 -6.55
CA GLU A 67 -10.70 -6.28 -5.92
C GLU A 67 -10.69 -5.47 -4.62
N VAL A 68 -11.55 -4.47 -4.50
CA VAL A 68 -11.69 -3.66 -3.28
C VAL A 68 -13.07 -3.81 -2.66
N GLU A 69 -13.09 -3.85 -1.33
CA GLU A 69 -14.31 -3.86 -0.51
C GLU A 69 -14.40 -2.54 0.27
N PRO A 70 -15.61 -1.99 0.46
CA PRO A 70 -15.80 -0.82 1.30
C PRO A 70 -15.32 -1.10 2.73
N ALA A 71 -14.51 -0.19 3.27
CA ALA A 71 -14.11 -0.27 4.66
C ALA A 71 -15.38 -0.20 5.55
N ALA A 72 -15.50 -1.11 6.52
CA ALA A 72 -16.57 -1.04 7.50
C ALA A 72 -16.50 0.33 8.19
N THR A 73 -17.51 1.17 7.98
CA THR A 73 -17.63 2.44 8.68
C THR A 73 -17.65 2.12 10.17
N ALA A 74 -16.68 2.64 10.93
CA ALA A 74 -16.78 2.63 12.39
C ALA A 74 -18.14 3.25 12.73
N LEU A 75 -18.98 2.48 13.42
CA LEU A 75 -20.25 2.99 13.93
C LEU A 75 -19.95 4.28 14.70
N PRO A 76 -20.73 5.36 14.53
CA PRO A 76 -20.59 6.51 15.40
C PRO A 76 -20.74 6.01 16.84
N ASP A 77 -19.81 6.38 17.72
CA ASP A 77 -19.89 6.09 19.15
C ASP A 77 -21.27 6.56 19.62
N GLY A 78 -22.15 5.59 19.89
CA GLY A 78 -23.52 5.84 20.28
C GLY A 78 -23.53 6.43 21.68
N ASP A 79 -23.60 7.76 21.77
CA ASP A 79 -24.17 8.40 22.94
C ASP A 79 -25.68 8.18 22.84
N GLY A 80 -26.15 7.17 23.57
CA GLY A 80 -27.54 6.76 23.55
C GLY A 80 -28.43 7.87 24.06
N ASP A 81 -29.39 8.29 23.24
CA ASP A 81 -30.65 8.79 23.76
C ASP A 81 -31.81 8.23 22.91
N ASP A 82 -32.80 7.79 23.65
CA ASP A 82 -33.92 6.93 23.29
C ASP A 82 -35.04 7.75 22.63
N HIS A 83 -35.52 7.34 21.45
CA HIS A 83 -36.96 7.12 21.19
C HIS A 83 -37.27 6.73 19.74
N HIS A 84 -37.76 5.49 19.61
CA HIS A 84 -38.88 4.99 18.80
C HIS A 84 -38.90 5.09 17.26
N GLU A 85 -39.01 3.89 16.66
CA GLU A 85 -39.62 3.55 15.36
C GLU A 85 -38.83 3.85 14.08
N GLU A 86 -37.63 3.27 13.93
CA GLU A 86 -36.95 3.15 12.62
C GLU A 86 -36.33 1.75 12.35
N GLU A 87 -36.79 0.70 13.03
CA GLU A 87 -36.17 -0.65 12.93
C GLU A 87 -36.33 -1.32 11.54
N GLU A 88 -37.30 -0.91 10.72
CA GLU A 88 -37.50 -1.49 9.37
C GLU A 88 -36.71 -0.77 8.25
N GLU A 89 -36.21 0.45 8.47
CA GLU A 89 -35.39 1.18 7.47
C GLU A 89 -33.89 0.90 7.61
N GLU A 90 -33.40 0.58 8.81
CA GLU A 90 -31.99 0.31 9.08
C GLU A 90 -31.50 -0.98 8.40
N GLU A 91 -32.25 -2.09 8.48
CA GLU A 91 -31.84 -3.38 7.90
C GLU A 91 -31.70 -3.34 6.36
N LYS A 92 -32.41 -2.42 5.69
CA LYS A 92 -32.32 -2.22 4.23
C LYS A 92 -31.09 -1.41 3.80
N ARG A 93 -30.50 -0.59 4.68
CA ARG A 93 -29.29 0.20 4.38
C ARG A 93 -28.02 -0.63 4.48
N VAL A 94 -28.02 -1.71 5.26
CA VAL A 94 -26.84 -2.59 5.46
C VAL A 94 -26.51 -3.41 4.21
N ASN A 95 -27.47 -3.68 3.31
CA ASN A 95 -27.26 -4.65 2.23
C ASN A 95 -26.70 -4.06 0.91
N ASN A 96 -26.51 -2.74 0.81
CA ASN A 96 -26.25 -2.09 -0.50
C ASN A 96 -24.84 -1.51 -0.67
N ASN A 97 -23.99 -1.50 0.37
CA ASN A 97 -22.63 -0.95 0.28
C ASN A 97 -21.53 -2.00 0.49
N THR A 98 -21.81 -3.28 0.20
CA THR A 98 -20.82 -4.38 0.34
C THR A 98 -20.39 -4.94 -1.01
N SER A 99 -20.73 -4.27 -2.12
CA SER A 99 -20.31 -4.76 -3.45
C SER A 99 -18.81 -4.55 -3.63
N ILE A 100 -18.10 -5.66 -3.86
CA ILE A 100 -16.72 -5.67 -4.37
C ILE A 100 -16.67 -4.80 -5.63
N ARG A 101 -15.63 -3.97 -5.75
CA ARG A 101 -15.37 -3.14 -6.93
C ARG A 101 -14.01 -3.49 -7.53
N TRP A 102 -13.92 -3.43 -8.85
CA TRP A 102 -12.65 -3.52 -9.55
C TRP A 102 -12.01 -2.14 -9.65
N ALA A 103 -10.73 -2.06 -9.33
CA ALA A 103 -9.89 -0.88 -9.49
C ALA A 103 -8.50 -1.28 -10.01
N GLU A 104 -7.59 -0.33 -10.10
CA GLU A 104 -6.19 -0.56 -10.42
C GLU A 104 -5.32 -0.10 -9.24
N ALA A 105 -4.25 -0.85 -8.95
CA ALA A 105 -3.26 -0.51 -7.94
C ALA A 105 -1.84 -0.70 -8.49
N TYR A 106 -0.88 -0.02 -7.86
CA TYR A 106 0.54 -0.10 -8.19
C TYR A 106 1.25 -1.04 -7.24
N TYR A 107 1.65 -2.21 -7.74
CA TYR A 107 2.40 -3.21 -7.00
C TYR A 107 3.89 -3.06 -7.26
N ALA A 108 4.71 -3.44 -6.29
CA ALA A 108 6.14 -3.66 -6.53
C ALA A 108 6.33 -4.55 -7.75
N HIS A 109 7.34 -4.24 -8.55
CA HIS A 109 7.65 -5.06 -9.72
C HIS A 109 8.14 -6.46 -9.30
N ASP A 110 7.71 -7.48 -10.04
CA ASP A 110 7.99 -8.89 -9.74
C ASP A 110 9.48 -9.21 -9.62
N SER A 111 10.34 -8.43 -10.30
CA SER A 111 11.79 -8.64 -10.28
C SER A 111 12.44 -8.46 -8.91
N TYR A 112 11.76 -7.82 -7.95
CA TYR A 112 12.29 -7.59 -6.61
C TYR A 112 11.30 -7.84 -5.48
N ALA A 113 9.99 -7.96 -5.78
CA ALA A 113 8.93 -8.15 -4.79
C ALA A 113 9.20 -9.33 -3.84
N GLU A 114 9.65 -10.48 -4.36
CA GLU A 114 9.91 -11.67 -3.53
C GLU A 114 11.09 -11.45 -2.57
N GLY A 115 12.13 -10.77 -3.04
CA GLY A 115 13.28 -10.40 -2.21
C GLY A 115 12.86 -9.49 -1.06
N MET A 116 12.02 -8.49 -1.36
CA MET A 116 11.50 -7.56 -0.36
C MET A 116 10.66 -8.29 0.69
N TRP A 117 9.78 -9.19 0.27
CA TRP A 117 8.93 -9.98 1.16
C TRP A 117 9.73 -10.81 2.16
N LYS A 118 10.69 -11.60 1.65
CA LYS A 118 11.56 -12.45 2.49
C LYS A 118 12.38 -11.62 3.45
N ARG A 119 12.92 -10.49 2.98
CA ARG A 119 13.77 -9.61 3.78
C ARG A 119 12.98 -8.92 4.89
N ASN A 120 11.73 -8.58 4.67
CA ASN A 120 10.84 -8.05 5.71
C ASN A 120 10.30 -9.15 6.66
N GLY A 121 10.91 -10.35 6.64
CA GLY A 121 10.51 -11.49 7.46
C GLY A 121 9.09 -11.98 7.16
N GLU A 122 8.61 -11.75 5.93
CA GLU A 122 7.26 -12.10 5.47
C GLU A 122 6.16 -11.47 6.31
N LYS A 123 6.43 -10.26 6.81
CA LYS A 123 5.47 -9.43 7.53
C LYS A 123 5.06 -8.26 6.66
N GLY A 124 3.79 -7.88 6.75
CA GLY A 124 3.26 -6.70 6.08
C GLY A 124 2.24 -5.99 6.97
N PHE A 125 1.94 -4.75 6.63
CA PHE A 125 1.01 -3.89 7.35
C PHE A 125 -0.33 -3.81 6.63
N SER A 126 -1.41 -3.64 7.40
CA SER A 126 -2.78 -3.49 6.89
C SER A 126 -3.13 -2.04 6.55
N ASN A 127 -2.32 -1.07 6.96
CA ASN A 127 -2.47 0.33 6.62
C ASN A 127 -1.09 1.00 6.61
N TYR A 128 -0.94 2.03 5.79
CA TYR A 128 0.22 2.90 5.80
C TYR A 128 -0.22 4.23 6.41
N THR A 129 0.12 4.47 7.67
CA THR A 129 -0.33 5.65 8.41
C THR A 129 0.76 6.72 8.47
N HIS A 130 0.42 7.88 9.03
CA HIS A 130 1.38 8.96 9.22
C HIS A 130 2.55 8.56 10.14
N GLN A 131 2.39 7.55 11.01
CA GLN A 131 3.49 7.07 11.86
C GLN A 131 4.58 6.39 11.03
N GLU A 132 4.18 5.58 10.04
CA GLU A 132 5.08 4.90 9.10
C GLU A 132 5.69 5.89 8.09
N THR A 133 5.01 6.99 7.75
CA THR A 133 5.58 8.01 6.83
C THR A 133 6.74 8.84 7.38
N LYS A 134 7.08 8.74 8.67
CA LYS A 134 8.04 9.66 9.31
C LYS A 134 9.46 9.57 8.75
N GLY A 135 9.87 8.44 8.20
CA GLY A 135 11.15 8.28 7.50
C GLY A 135 11.02 8.29 5.97
N TYR A 136 9.86 8.66 5.41
CA TYR A 136 9.72 8.77 3.96
C TYR A 136 10.60 9.90 3.41
N VAL A 137 11.63 9.52 2.65
CA VAL A 137 12.49 10.47 1.94
C VAL A 137 11.94 10.68 0.53
N LYS A 138 11.58 11.94 0.22
CA LYS A 138 11.13 12.32 -1.12
C LYS A 138 12.19 11.98 -2.14
N ARG A 139 11.76 11.54 -3.33
CA ARG A 139 12.67 11.14 -4.41
C ARG A 139 13.72 12.20 -4.78
N THR A 140 13.38 13.48 -4.68
CA THR A 140 14.30 14.61 -4.94
C THR A 140 15.37 14.79 -3.87
N GLU A 141 15.16 14.23 -2.69
CA GLU A 141 16.05 14.31 -1.52
C GLU A 141 16.89 13.03 -1.35
N ARG A 142 16.63 12.01 -2.18
CA ARG A 142 17.41 10.76 -2.17
C ARG A 142 18.79 10.98 -2.80
N PRO A 143 19.81 10.19 -2.40
CA PRO A 143 21.13 10.25 -3.01
C PRO A 143 21.05 10.08 -4.53
N SER A 144 21.56 11.08 -5.27
CA SER A 144 21.39 11.16 -6.73
C SER A 144 22.28 10.21 -7.54
N HIS A 145 23.21 9.51 -6.89
CA HIS A 145 24.18 8.64 -7.54
C HIS A 145 23.69 7.21 -7.78
N LEU A 146 22.51 6.85 -7.23
CA LEU A 146 21.92 5.52 -7.37
C LEU A 146 20.50 5.64 -7.92
N SER A 147 20.15 4.77 -8.87
CA SER A 147 18.77 4.65 -9.30
C SER A 147 17.92 4.00 -8.21
N PHE A 148 16.59 4.09 -8.36
CA PHE A 148 15.66 3.40 -7.47
C PHE A 148 15.89 1.88 -7.44
N LEU A 149 16.14 1.29 -8.61
CA LEU A 149 16.41 -0.15 -8.69
C LEU A 149 17.78 -0.49 -8.08
N ASP A 150 18.79 0.38 -8.22
CA ASP A 150 20.08 0.16 -7.55
C ASP A 150 19.92 0.17 -6.03
N GLN A 151 19.10 1.08 -5.50
CA GLN A 151 18.77 1.13 -4.06
C GLN A 151 18.12 -0.18 -3.61
N ILE A 152 17.10 -0.66 -4.32
CA ILE A 152 16.46 -1.94 -4.01
C ILE A 152 17.45 -3.10 -4.07
N GLN A 153 18.31 -3.16 -5.10
CA GLN A 153 19.29 -4.25 -5.22
C GLN A 153 20.34 -4.21 -4.10
N LEU A 154 20.80 -3.00 -3.72
CA LEU A 154 21.71 -2.82 -2.59
C LEU A 154 21.06 -3.25 -1.29
N PHE A 155 19.82 -2.83 -1.05
CA PHE A 155 19.02 -3.28 0.08
C PHE A 155 18.96 -4.80 0.09
N LEU A 156 18.46 -5.46 -0.96
CA LEU A 156 18.35 -6.92 -1.01
C LEU A 156 19.69 -7.65 -0.84
N SER A 157 20.80 -7.05 -1.28
CA SER A 157 22.14 -7.63 -1.19
C SER A 157 22.85 -7.39 0.14
N SER A 158 22.43 -6.40 0.94
CA SER A 158 23.09 -6.11 2.21
C SER A 158 22.75 -7.20 3.22
N SER A 159 23.75 -7.84 3.82
CA SER A 159 23.52 -8.91 4.80
C SER A 159 22.89 -8.34 6.07
N THR A 160 21.68 -8.74 6.40
CA THR A 160 21.10 -8.53 7.74
C THR A 160 21.94 -9.35 8.71
N SER A 161 22.86 -8.70 9.43
CA SER A 161 23.55 -9.35 10.54
C SER A 161 22.50 -9.79 11.58
N PRO A 162 22.56 -11.04 12.07
CA PRO A 162 21.64 -11.53 13.10
C PRO A 162 21.79 -10.80 14.43
#